data_AF-A0A9E0FGS3-F1
#
_entry.id   AF-A0A9E0FGS3-F1
#
_cell.length_a   1.000
_cell.length_b   1.000
_cell.length_c   1.000
_cell.angle_alpha   90.00
_cell.angle_beta   90.00
_cell.angle_gamma   90.00
#
_symmetry.space_group_name_H-M   'P 1'
#
loop_
_entity.id
_entity.type
_entity.pdbx_description
1 polymer ?
#
loop_
_entity_poly.entity_id
_entity_poly.type
_entity_poly.pdbx_seq_one_letter_code
_entity_poly.pdbx_strand_id
1 'polypeptide(L)' 'MYNEQDIWKILEVVKDPEIPTLSMVDMGIITKIEVRGEDDVYVEM' A
#
# COMPACT_ATOMS: atom_id res chain seq x y z
N MET A 1 7.31 15.15 -1.61
CA MET A 1 5.92 14.80 -1.98
C MET A 1 5.95 13.44 -2.64
N TYR A 2 5.22 12.47 -2.10
CA TYR A 2 5.11 11.13 -2.67
C TYR A 2 3.91 11.09 -3.61
N ASN A 3 4.05 10.39 -4.73
CA ASN A 3 2.92 10.08 -5.62
C ASN A 3 2.37 8.68 -5.30
N GLU A 4 1.25 8.33 -5.92
CA GLU A 4 0.58 7.04 -5.72
C GLU A 4 1.53 5.84 -5.93
N GLN A 5 2.40 5.87 -6.95
CA GLN A 5 3.32 4.79 -7.25
C GLN A 5 4.41 4.63 -6.19
N ASP A 6 4.80 5.72 -5.53
CA ASP A 6 5.73 5.66 -4.41
C ASP A 6 5.08 4.96 -3.21
N ILE A 7 3.81 5.26 -2.92
CA ILE A 7 3.07 4.62 -1.84
C ILE A 7 2.84 3.13 -2.12
N TRP A 8 2.48 2.74 -3.36
CA TRP A 8 2.38 1.33 -3.75
C TRP A 8 3.65 0.55 -3.46
N LYS A 9 4.81 1.07 -3.89
CA LYS A 9 6.12 0.44 -3.63
C LYS A 9 6.45 0.33 -2.14
N ILE A 10 6.04 1.31 -1.34
CA ILE A 10 6.23 1.24 0.11
C ILE A 10 5.33 0.14 0.70
N LEU A 11 4.07 0.04 0.28
CA LEU A 11 3.13 -0.95 0.81
C LEU A 11 3.48 -2.39 0.40
N GLU A 12 4.25 -2.61 -0.67
CA GLU A 12 4.80 -3.94 -1.01
C GLU A 12 5.67 -4.55 0.11
N VAL A 13 6.24 -3.74 1.00
CA VAL A 13 7.05 -4.23 2.13
C VAL A 13 6.17 -4.71 3.30
N VAL A 14 4.89 -4.35 3.32
CA VAL A 14 3.95 -4.77 4.36
C VAL A 14 3.51 -6.20 4.05
N LYS A 15 3.98 -7.13 4.89
CA LYS A 15 3.75 -8.57 4.72
C LYS A 15 2.57 -9.05 5.54
N ASP A 16 1.96 -10.13 5.07
CA ASP A 16 0.94 -10.83 5.84
C ASP A 16 1.56 -11.47 7.12
N PRO A 17 0.96 -11.29 8.31
CA PRO A 17 1.47 -11.87 9.54
C PRO A 17 1.47 -13.40 9.58
N GLU A 18 0.56 -14.06 8.85
CA GLU A 18 0.43 -15.52 8.78
C GLU A 18 1.29 -16.10 7.64
N ILE A 19 1.47 -15.35 6.54
CA ILE A 19 2.27 -15.72 5.37
C ILE A 19 3.32 -14.61 5.08
N PRO A 20 4.45 -14.55 5.83
CA PRO A 20 5.43 -13.44 5.74
C PRO A 20 6.11 -13.24 4.38
N THR A 21 5.97 -14.20 3.47
CA THR A 21 6.52 -14.14 2.11
C THR A 21 5.64 -13.37 1.13
N LEU A 22 4.36 -13.15 1.46
CA LEU A 22 3.42 -12.44 0.59
C LEU A 22 3.16 -11.03 1.12
N SER A 23 3.09 -10.05 0.21
CA SER A 23 2.67 -8.70 0.57
C SER A 23 1.15 -8.56 0.54
N MET A 24 0.63 -7.62 1.34
CA MET A 24 -0.80 -7.29 1.31
C MET A 24 -1.24 -6.72 -0.05
N VAL A 25 -0.30 -6.15 -0.82
CA VAL A 25 -0.50 -5.69 -2.20
C VAL A 25 -0.64 -6.88 -3.15
N ASP A 26 0.29 -7.85 -3.10
CA ASP A 26 0.29 -9.04 -3.98
C ASP A 26 -0.93 -9.93 -3.75
N MET A 27 -1.40 -9.98 -2.51
CA MET A 27 -2.63 -10.71 -2.14
C MET A 27 -3.90 -10.02 -2.64
N GLY A 28 -3.80 -8.80 -3.16
CA GLY A 28 -4.95 -8.00 -3.59
C GLY A 28 -5.83 -7.53 -2.42
N ILE A 29 -5.29 -7.49 -1.20
CA ILE A 29 -6.00 -6.90 -0.05
C ILE A 29 -6.01 -5.40 -0.23
N ILE A 30 -4.85 -4.77 -0.40
CA ILE A 30 -4.80 -3.34 -0.71
C ILE A 30 -5.22 -3.14 -2.17
N THR A 31 -6.37 -2.52 -2.38
CA THR A 31 -6.99 -2.40 -3.71
C THR A 31 -6.97 -0.98 -4.28
N LYS A 32 -6.77 0.03 -3.43
CA LYS A 32 -6.75 1.44 -3.87
C LYS A 32 -5.86 2.30 -2.98
N ILE A 33 -5.18 3.26 -3.61
CA ILE A 33 -4.45 4.35 -2.96
C ILE A 33 -4.90 5.67 -3.57
N GLU A 34 -5.13 6.68 -2.73
CA GLU A 34 -5.50 8.02 -3.16
C GLU A 34 -4.69 9.05 -2.37
N VAL A 35 -3.82 9.79 -3.05
CA VAL A 35 -3.03 10.87 -2.44
C VAL A 35 -3.85 12.16 -2.50
N ARG A 36 -4.27 12.68 -1.33
CA ARG A 36 -5.21 13.81 -1.21
C ARG A 36 -4.53 15.15 -0.88
N GLY A 37 -3.23 15.13 -0.60
CA GLY A 37 -2.43 16.32 -0.29
C GLY A 37 -0.97 15.95 -0.03
N GLU A 38 -0.19 16.87 0.52
CA GLU A 38 1.21 16.59 0.88
C GLU A 38 1.35 15.57 2.03
N ASP A 39 0.41 15.59 2.99
CA ASP A 39 0.44 14.78 4.21
C ASP A 39 -0.81 13.90 4.41
N ASP A 40 -1.65 13.74 3.38
CA ASP A 40 -2.88 12.94 3.46
C ASP A 40 -2.93 11.87 2.35
N VAL A 41 -3.05 10.61 2.76
CA VAL A 41 -3.15 9.44 1.89
C VAL A 41 -4.26 8.53 2.40
N TYR A 42 -5.21 8.21 1.53
CA TYR A 42 -6.26 7.24 1.78
C TYR A 42 -5.90 5.90 1.14
N VAL A 43 -6.11 4.80 1.88
CA VAL A 43 -5.86 3.43 1.44
C VAL A 43 -7.13 2.60 1.64
N GLU A 44 -7.50 1.81 0.64
CA GLU A 44 -8.64 0.89 0.68
C GLU A 44 -8.13 -0.55 0.69
N MET A 45 -8.69 -1.36 1.60
CA MET A 45 -8.33 -2.75 1.87
C MET A 45 -9.55 -3.66 1.84
#